data_AF-A0A367EJC8-F1
#
_entry.id   AF-A0A367EJC8-F1
#
_cell.length_a   1.000
_cell.length_b   1.000
_cell.length_c   1.000
_cell.angle_alpha   90.00
_cell.angle_beta   90.00
_cell.angle_gamma   90.00
#
_symmetry.space_group_name_H-M   'P 1'
#
loop_
_entity.id
_entity.type
_entity.pdbx_description
1 polymer ?
#
loop_
_entity_poly.entity_id
_entity_poly.type
_entity_poly.pdbx_seq_one_letter_code
_entity_poly.pdbx_strand_id
1 'polypeptide(L)'
;MQVAVGAANRAPDRFPSPDQLDPGRNAGGDLAFGHGIHRCVGAPPARPEAELALRAILTRFPHIRLAVPPERPARSTATGT
;
A
#
# COMPACT_ATOMS: atom_id res chain seq x y z
N MET A 1 -19.71 12.84 -3.84
CA MET A 1 -18.35 13.34 -3.48
C MET A 1 -17.42 12.13 -3.45
N GLN A 2 -16.36 12.12 -4.27
CA GLN A 2 -15.44 10.97 -4.38
C GLN A 2 -14.01 11.45 -4.17
N VAL A 3 -13.25 10.69 -3.36
CA VAL A 3 -11.82 10.93 -3.14
C VAL A 3 -11.03 9.86 -3.88
N ALA A 4 -10.24 10.26 -4.88
CA ALA A 4 -9.37 9.34 -5.62
C ALA A 4 -8.04 9.14 -4.87
N VAL A 5 -8.04 8.32 -3.82
CA VAL A 5 -6.87 8.07 -2.95
C VAL A 5 -5.62 7.67 -3.75
N GLY A 6 -5.76 6.79 -4.74
CA GLY A 6 -4.64 6.36 -5.57
C GLY A 6 -3.99 7.49 -6.38
N ALA A 7 -4.79 8.47 -6.83
CA ALA A 7 -4.28 9.66 -7.52
C ALA A 7 -3.61 10.62 -6.53
N ALA A 8 -4.21 10.84 -5.36
CA ALA A 8 -3.65 11.69 -4.32
C ALA A 8 -2.30 11.17 -3.79
N ASN A 9 -2.16 9.86 -3.63
CA ASN A 9 -0.89 9.21 -3.24
C ASN A 9 0.18 9.22 -4.34
N ARG A 10 -0.15 9.70 -5.55
CA ARG A 10 0.76 9.85 -6.69
C ARG A 10 0.87 11.29 -7.18
N ALA A 11 0.42 12.26 -6.37
CA ALA A 11 0.48 13.67 -6.74
C ALA A 11 1.96 14.13 -6.79
N PRO A 12 2.49 14.57 -7.96
CA PRO A 12 3.92 14.83 -8.16
C PRO A 12 4.43 16.09 -7.43
N ASP A 13 3.53 17.03 -7.12
CA ASP A 13 3.79 18.20 -6.28
C ASP A 13 4.10 17.82 -4.83
N ARG A 14 3.70 16.62 -4.40
CA ARG A 14 3.91 16.11 -3.04
C ARG A 14 4.87 14.93 -2.96
N PHE A 15 4.81 14.04 -3.94
CA PHE A 15 5.62 12.82 -4.00
C PHE A 15 6.43 12.82 -5.29
N PRO A 16 7.68 13.30 -5.28
CA PRO A 16 8.57 13.23 -6.44
C PRO A 16 8.73 11.78 -6.94
N SER A 17 8.75 11.59 -8.25
CA SER A 17 8.79 10.25 -8.88
C SER A 17 7.72 9.29 -8.33
N PRO A 18 6.42 9.66 -8.38
CA PRO A 18 5.36 8.98 -7.63
C PRO A 18 5.11 7.53 -8.06
N ASP A 19 5.44 7.18 -9.31
CA ASP A 19 5.27 5.84 -9.86
C ASP A 19 6.44 4.90 -9.54
N GLN A 20 7.54 5.41 -9.00
CA GLN A 20 8.64 4.58 -8.51
C GLN A 20 8.31 4.02 -7.12
N LEU A 21 8.84 2.85 -6.78
CA LEU A 21 8.85 2.35 -5.40
C LEU A 21 10.20 2.71 -4.76
N ASP A 22 10.17 3.60 -3.78
CA ASP A 22 11.35 3.95 -2.98
C ASP A 22 11.01 3.73 -1.49
N PRO A 23 11.52 2.65 -0.87
CA PRO A 23 11.28 2.35 0.54
C PRO A 23 11.86 3.39 1.51
N GLY A 24 12.84 4.20 1.07
CA GLY A 24 13.47 5.23 1.89
C GLY A 24 12.77 6.60 1.85
N ARG A 25 11.76 6.77 1.00
CA ARG A 25 11.06 8.05 0.87
C ARG A 25 10.33 8.44 2.16
N ASN A 26 10.21 9.74 2.41
CA ASN A 26 9.26 10.23 3.40
C ASN A 26 7.83 10.12 2.86
N ALA A 27 7.08 9.10 3.32
CA ALA A 27 5.68 8.88 2.96
C ALA A 27 4.68 9.65 3.86
N GLY A 28 5.14 10.69 4.56
CA GLY A 28 4.35 11.48 5.49
C GLY A 28 3.05 12.02 4.89
N GLY A 29 1.94 11.58 5.48
CA GLY A 29 0.59 12.01 5.14
C GLY A 29 0.05 11.45 3.82
N ASP A 30 0.56 10.29 3.38
CA ASP A 30 -0.19 9.41 2.49
C ASP A 30 -1.63 9.20 2.97
N LEU A 31 -2.53 8.91 2.04
CA LEU A 31 -3.95 8.68 2.30
C LEU A 31 -4.31 7.19 2.22
N ALA A 32 -3.35 6.26 2.29
CA ALA A 32 -3.63 4.82 2.22
C ALA A 32 -4.56 4.36 3.35
N PHE A 33 -4.53 5.05 4.49
CA PHE A 33 -5.42 4.85 5.63
C PHE A 33 -6.45 5.97 5.81
N GLY A 34 -6.68 6.81 4.79
CA GLY A 34 -7.57 7.97 4.87
C GLY A 34 -7.05 9.08 5.78
N HIS A 35 -7.93 10.04 6.11
CA HIS A 35 -7.59 11.22 6.91
C HIS A 35 -8.82 11.72 7.70
N GLY A 36 -8.57 12.56 8.72
CA GLY A 36 -9.62 13.16 9.55
C GLY A 36 -10.34 12.15 10.46
N ILE A 37 -11.60 12.44 10.78
CA ILE A 37 -12.42 11.64 11.72
C ILE A 37 -12.71 10.22 11.24
N HIS A 38 -12.53 9.95 9.94
CA HIS A 38 -12.69 8.62 9.33
C HIS A 38 -11.36 7.98 8.96
N ARG A 39 -10.24 8.48 9.48
CA ARG A 39 -8.96 7.79 9.36
C ARG A 39 -9.13 6.36 9.89
N CYS A 40 -8.59 5.40 9.16
CA CYS A 40 -8.71 3.98 9.47
C CYS A 40 -8.30 3.71 10.92
N VAL A 41 -9.26 3.19 11.69
CA VAL A 41 -9.06 2.80 13.10
C VAL A 41 -7.99 1.72 13.24
N GLY A 42 -7.81 0.89 12.21
CA GLY A 42 -6.79 -0.16 12.14
C GLY A 42 -5.41 0.31 11.67
N ALA A 43 -5.20 1.60 11.34
CA ALA A 43 -3.90 2.07 10.88
C ALA A 43 -2.76 1.88 11.90
N PRO A 44 -2.96 2.08 13.22
CA PRO A 44 -1.93 1.83 14.22
C PRO A 44 -1.44 0.36 14.29
N PRO A 45 -2.30 -0.68 14.35
CA PRO A 45 -1.82 -2.07 14.34
C PRO A 45 -1.35 -2.54 12.95
N ALA A 46 -1.98 -2.09 11.86
CA ALA A 46 -1.65 -2.59 10.51
C ALA A 46 -0.19 -2.29 10.09
N ARG A 47 0.38 -1.16 10.54
CA ARG A 47 1.76 -0.76 10.20
C ARG A 47 2.83 -1.74 10.75
N PRO A 48 2.92 -1.97 12.07
CA PRO A 48 3.87 -2.95 12.61
C PRO A 48 3.56 -4.38 12.16
N GLU A 49 2.30 -4.74 11.92
CA GLU A 49 1.94 -6.05 11.35
C GLU A 49 2.52 -6.25 9.95
N ALA A 50 2.36 -5.25 9.06
CA ALA A 50 2.92 -5.30 7.72
C ALA A 50 4.46 -5.37 7.75
N GLU A 51 5.10 -4.62 8.65
CA GLU A 51 6.54 -4.68 8.85
C GLU A 51 6.98 -6.08 9.27
N LEU A 52 6.35 -6.66 10.30
CA LEU A 52 6.66 -8.00 10.78
C LEU A 52 6.46 -9.05 9.68
N ALA A 53 5.34 -9.00 8.98
CA ALA A 53 5.02 -9.94 7.91
C ALA A 53 6.04 -9.86 6.76
N LEU A 54 6.34 -8.66 6.27
CA LEU A 54 7.31 -8.45 5.19
C LEU A 54 8.71 -8.92 5.60
N ARG A 55 9.16 -8.57 6.82
CA ARG A 55 10.45 -9.05 7.35
C ARG A 55 10.50 -10.57 7.43
N ALA A 56 9.46 -11.20 7.98
CA ALA A 56 9.39 -12.65 8.14
C ALA A 56 9.43 -13.37 6.77
N ILE A 57 8.63 -12.89 5.81
CA ILE A 57 8.58 -13.46 4.45
C ILE A 57 9.94 -13.34 3.77
N LEU A 58 10.53 -12.14 3.73
CA LEU A 58 11.78 -11.87 3.03
C LEU A 58 12.97 -12.59 3.69
N THR A 59 12.96 -12.77 5.01
CA THR A 59 13.99 -13.52 5.73
C THR A 59 13.87 -15.02 5.50
N ARG A 60 12.64 -15.57 5.58
CA ARG A 60 12.40 -17.02 5.46
C ARG A 60 12.53 -17.54 4.03
N PHE A 61 12.21 -16.68 3.05
CA PHE A 61 12.17 -17.01 1.63
C PHE A 61 12.96 -15.95 0.81
N PRO A 62 14.30 -15.92 0.92
CA PRO A 62 15.13 -14.88 0.28
C PRO A 62 15.10 -14.93 -1.26
N HIS A 63 14.66 -16.04 -1.84
CA HIS A 63 14.51 -16.21 -3.28
C HIS A 63 13.03 -16.26 -3.71
N ILE A 64 12.12 -15.65 -2.94
CA ILE A 64 10.70 -15.60 -3.30
C ILE A 64 10.53 -14.95 -4.69
N ARG A 65 9.76 -15.61 -5.54
CA ARG A 65 9.44 -15.16 -6.90
C ARG A 65 8.01 -15.56 -7.23
N LEU A 66 7.38 -14.81 -8.14
CA LEU A 66 6.08 -15.18 -8.68
C LEU A 66 6.20 -16.55 -9.37
N ALA A 67 5.27 -17.46 -9.08
CA ALA A 67 5.26 -18.79 -9.68
C ALA A 67 4.80 -18.78 -11.15
N VAL A 68 4.11 -17.71 -11.54
CA VAL A 68 3.60 -17.44 -12.89
C VAL A 68 3.89 -15.99 -13.26
N PRO A 69 3.90 -15.62 -14.56
CA PRO A 69 4.00 -14.22 -14.96
C PRO A 69 2.92 -13.35 -14.31
N PRO A 70 3.20 -12.08 -14.01
CA PRO A 70 2.19 -11.18 -13.45
C PRO A 70 1.11 -10.90 -14.50
N GLU A 71 0.01 -11.64 -14.42
CA GLU A 71 -1.25 -11.28 -15.06
C GLU A 71 -1.92 -10.17 -14.27
N ARG A 72 -2.68 -9.28 -14.95
CA ARG A 72 -3.49 -8.30 -14.24
C ARG A 72 -4.57 -9.09 -13.47
N PRO A 73 -4.53 -9.16 -12.13
CA PRO A 73 -5.55 -9.91 -11.41
C PRO A 73 -6.91 -9.29 -11.72
N ALA A 74 -7.92 -10.14 -11.97
CA ALA A 74 -9.29 -9.68 -12.08
C ALA A 74 -9.60 -8.84 -10.84
N ARG A 75 -10.15 -7.63 -11.05
CA ARG A 75 -10.55 -6.77 -9.94
C ARG A 75 -11.63 -7.52 -9.18
N SER A 76 -11.29 -8.07 -8.01
CA SER A 76 -12.31 -8.56 -7.09
C SER A 76 -13.12 -7.34 -6.68
N THR A 77 -14.26 -7.13 -7.32
CA THR A 77 -15.36 -6.42 -6.69
C THR A 77 -15.71 -7.31 -5.50
N ALA A 78 -15.33 -6.90 -4.30
CA ALA A 78 -15.88 -7.51 -3.10
C ALA A 78 -17.40 -7.29 -3.14
N THR A 79 -18.10 -8.20 -3.81
CA THR A 79 -19.53 -8.37 -3.68
C THR A 79 -19.69 -8.95 -2.28
N GLY A 80 -20.14 -8.11 -1.36
CA GLY A 80 -20.45 -8.53 0.00
C GLY A 80 -21.38 -9.74 -0.04
N THR A 81 -20.95 -10.81 0.62
CA THR A 81 -21.85 -11.79 1.23
C THR A 81 -21.61 -11.71 2.73
#